data_AF-A0A4R3HZF8-F1
#
_entry.id   AF-A0A4R3HZF8-F1
#
_cell.length_a   1.000
_cell.length_b   1.000
_cell.length_c   1.000
_cell.angle_alpha   90.00
_cell.angle_beta   90.00
_cell.angle_gamma   90.00
#
_symmetry.space_group_name_H-M   'P 1'
#
loop_
_entity.id
_entity.type
_entity.pdbx_description
1 polymer ?
#
loop_
_entity_poly.entity_id
_entity_poly.type
_entity_poly.pdbx_seq_one_letter_code
_entity_poly.pdbx_strand_id
1 'polypeptide(L)'
;MIKEMIGGIAIGTLVFMAGYFFGQHQQQSPVDAAVKPSLFTTTTAQPAAELCNTEANITPVQSSAATIPLEPEQTVSRDQQTPAQTTATTNLNDDIITLLNRYLAEASNRGDDYEVLERHRDELQSLLMYSELNQQRLADYMLDFSSHSIEFNYALSLIKSLPEQQKQAWIGELIYYVSGQTDAFHQSQFLALVSAQPDQRNDPNTFNALVDIAAYQAVTAEHKNRAVDFLDPFRLDPATKSQIVASLQDSLNSRDTDDNDRDQLFSNLLKFSGANQKLELAQNYLNANEALSIRQRIISAINAGTINRSAELKLSLLEVALDDSDSLQEAAKESLFSHFDLSNDEYELLNS
;
A
#
# COMPACT_ATOMS: atom_id res chain seq x y z
N MET A 1 29.92 23.29 -54.38
CA MET A 1 28.89 23.90 -55.23
C MET A 1 27.86 22.79 -55.51
N ILE A 2 26.72 22.80 -54.78
CA ILE A 2 25.37 23.06 -55.34
C ILE A 2 24.91 21.88 -56.24
N LYS A 3 23.80 21.17 -56.04
CA LYS A 3 22.57 21.34 -55.24
C LYS A 3 21.71 20.07 -55.40
N GLU A 4 20.91 19.80 -54.38
CA GLU A 4 19.47 19.38 -54.39
C GLU A 4 18.97 18.22 -55.28
N MET A 5 17.85 17.54 -55.02
CA MET A 5 17.00 17.17 -53.87
C MET A 5 15.70 16.61 -54.52
N ILE A 6 15.01 15.71 -53.81
CA ILE A 6 13.57 15.37 -53.91
C ILE A 6 13.08 14.40 -55.00
N GLY A 7 12.42 13.33 -54.52
CA GLY A 7 11.08 12.98 -55.02
C GLY A 7 10.73 11.50 -55.01
N GLY A 8 9.88 11.06 -54.08
CA GLY A 8 9.18 9.77 -54.22
C GLY A 8 8.64 9.15 -52.93
N ILE A 9 7.68 9.80 -52.26
CA ILE A 9 6.85 9.20 -51.21
C ILE A 9 5.72 8.41 -51.91
N ALA A 10 5.57 7.12 -51.57
CA ALA A 10 4.39 6.32 -51.92
C ALA A 10 3.60 6.03 -50.64
N ILE A 11 2.45 6.68 -50.52
CA ILE A 11 1.43 6.43 -49.50
C ILE A 11 0.52 5.32 -50.03
N GLY A 12 0.52 4.17 -49.37
CA GLY A 12 -0.41 3.07 -49.61
C GLY A 12 -1.45 3.01 -48.49
N THR A 13 -2.66 3.49 -48.80
CA THR A 13 -3.86 3.40 -47.97
C THR A 13 -4.41 1.96 -48.03
N LEU A 14 -4.77 1.36 -46.90
CA LEU A 14 -5.70 0.23 -46.87
C LEU A 14 -6.62 0.36 -45.66
N VAL A 15 -7.87 0.69 -45.98
CA VAL A 15 -9.06 0.67 -45.13
C VAL A 15 -9.65 -0.73 -45.19
N PHE A 16 -9.98 -1.33 -44.04
CA PHE A 16 -11.12 -2.26 -43.96
C PHE A 16 -11.86 -2.07 -42.63
N MET A 17 -13.12 -1.66 -42.78
CA MET A 17 -14.18 -1.52 -41.80
C MET A 17 -15.18 -2.65 -42.06
N ALA A 18 -15.64 -3.31 -40.99
CA ALA A 18 -16.94 -3.98 -40.78
C ALA A 18 -16.74 -4.99 -39.63
N GLY A 19 -17.44 -4.98 -38.51
CA GLY A 19 -18.76 -4.46 -38.19
C GLY A 19 -19.59 -5.62 -37.66
N TYR A 20 -19.95 -5.61 -36.37
CA TYR A 20 -21.12 -6.31 -35.86
C TYR A 20 -21.69 -5.55 -34.65
N PHE A 21 -22.78 -4.84 -34.93
CA PHE A 21 -23.75 -4.30 -33.98
C PHE A 21 -25.05 -5.10 -34.16
N PHE A 22 -25.57 -5.65 -33.07
CA PHE A 22 -26.97 -6.07 -32.82
C PHE A 22 -27.03 -6.22 -31.29
N GLY A 23 -27.96 -5.70 -30.51
CA GLY A 23 -29.32 -5.20 -30.74
C GLY A 23 -30.11 -5.63 -29.49
N GLN A 24 -30.64 -4.68 -28.72
CA GLN A 24 -31.41 -4.93 -27.49
C GLN A 24 -32.77 -5.58 -27.77
N HIS A 25 -33.22 -6.50 -26.89
CA HIS A 25 -34.42 -6.32 -26.04
C HIS A 25 -34.67 -7.50 -25.09
N GLN A 26 -34.80 -7.16 -23.79
CA GLN A 26 -35.62 -7.76 -22.73
C GLN A 26 -35.62 -9.28 -22.46
N GLN A 27 -35.12 -9.65 -21.27
CA GLN A 27 -35.98 -10.15 -20.19
C GLN A 27 -35.34 -9.86 -18.83
N GLN A 28 -35.98 -9.00 -18.04
CA GLN A 28 -35.72 -8.85 -16.62
C GLN A 28 -36.18 -10.13 -15.91
N SER A 29 -35.24 -10.89 -15.38
CA SER A 29 -35.48 -11.80 -14.26
C SER A 29 -34.77 -11.23 -13.03
N PRO A 30 -35.36 -11.36 -11.83
CA PRO A 30 -34.87 -10.67 -10.65
C PRO A 30 -33.48 -11.19 -10.30
N VAL A 31 -32.53 -10.28 -10.12
CA VAL A 31 -31.28 -10.58 -9.44
C VAL A 31 -31.67 -10.87 -8.00
N ASP A 32 -31.63 -12.16 -7.63
CA ASP A 32 -31.53 -12.55 -6.23
C ASP A 32 -30.40 -11.72 -5.63
N ALA A 33 -30.75 -10.85 -4.68
CA ALA A 33 -29.76 -10.10 -3.92
C ALA A 33 -28.84 -11.13 -3.27
N ALA A 34 -27.63 -11.27 -3.82
CA ALA A 34 -26.58 -12.04 -3.19
C ALA A 34 -26.43 -11.49 -1.77
N VAL A 35 -26.80 -12.31 -0.79
CA VAL A 35 -26.62 -11.99 0.62
C VAL A 35 -25.12 -11.83 0.82
N LYS A 36 -24.64 -10.59 0.91
CA LYS A 36 -23.25 -10.29 1.28
C LYS A 36 -23.01 -11.01 2.62
N PRO A 37 -22.02 -11.92 2.73
CA PRO A 37 -21.70 -12.52 4.01
C PRO A 37 -21.29 -11.42 4.98
N SER A 38 -21.84 -11.44 6.20
CA SER A 38 -21.44 -10.51 7.25
C SER A 38 -19.95 -10.66 7.50
N LEU A 39 -19.18 -9.58 7.33
CA LEU A 39 -17.74 -9.56 7.56
C LEU A 39 -17.38 -9.95 9.00
N PHE A 40 -18.29 -9.70 9.94
CA PHE A 40 -18.12 -9.99 11.36
C PHE A 40 -19.13 -11.08 11.76
N THR A 41 -18.64 -12.27 12.09
CA THR A 41 -19.44 -13.35 12.71
C THR A 41 -18.96 -13.63 14.12
N THR A 42 -19.91 -13.67 15.06
CA THR A 42 -19.71 -13.97 16.47
C THR A 42 -19.17 -15.40 16.67
N THR A 43 -17.96 -15.54 17.21
CA THR A 43 -17.58 -16.74 17.95
C THR A 43 -17.99 -16.55 19.41
N THR A 44 -19.26 -16.82 19.72
CA THR A 44 -19.66 -17.07 21.11
C THR A 44 -19.29 -18.51 21.46
N ALA A 45 -18.10 -18.69 22.05
CA ALA A 45 -17.78 -19.92 22.78
C ALA A 45 -18.65 -19.95 24.05
N GLN A 46 -19.72 -20.73 23.99
CA GLN A 46 -20.56 -21.10 25.14
C GLN A 46 -19.77 -22.07 26.03
N PRO A 47 -19.50 -21.77 27.32
CA PRO A 47 -19.01 -22.79 28.22
C PRO A 47 -20.17 -23.72 28.59
N ALA A 48 -19.97 -25.02 28.36
CA ALA A 48 -20.87 -26.06 28.80
C ALA A 48 -21.02 -26.03 30.33
N ALA A 49 -22.26 -26.15 30.79
CA ALA A 49 -22.57 -26.37 32.20
C ALA A 49 -22.07 -27.75 32.65
N GLU A 50 -21.20 -27.79 33.65
CA GLU A 50 -21.01 -28.98 34.48
C GLU A 50 -21.53 -28.69 35.89
N LEU A 51 -22.58 -29.42 36.24
CA LEU A 51 -23.08 -29.61 37.59
C LEU A 51 -22.02 -30.33 38.44
N CYS A 52 -21.66 -29.76 39.59
CA CYS A 52 -21.27 -30.57 40.75
C CYS A 52 -21.55 -29.81 42.05
N ASN A 53 -22.48 -30.36 42.84
CA ASN A 53 -22.80 -29.95 44.21
C ASN A 53 -21.63 -30.28 45.14
N THR A 54 -21.27 -29.36 46.05
CA THR A 54 -21.00 -29.75 47.44
C THR A 54 -21.21 -28.57 48.39
N GLU A 55 -21.90 -28.86 49.49
CA GLU A 55 -22.31 -27.97 50.57
C GLU A 55 -21.13 -27.48 51.43
N ALA A 56 -21.17 -26.22 51.88
CA ALA A 56 -20.70 -25.81 53.22
C ALA A 56 -21.28 -24.43 53.60
N ASN A 57 -22.33 -24.51 54.42
CA ASN A 57 -22.89 -23.53 55.35
C ASN A 57 -21.82 -22.74 56.14
N ILE A 58 -21.93 -21.39 56.28
CA ILE A 58 -22.07 -20.59 57.54
C ILE A 58 -22.49 -19.12 57.20
N THR A 59 -23.49 -18.59 57.89
CA THR A 59 -24.04 -17.20 57.82
C THR A 59 -23.46 -16.30 58.97
N PRO A 60 -23.94 -15.06 59.21
CA PRO A 60 -23.37 -13.74 58.85
C PRO A 60 -22.87 -12.88 60.04
N VAL A 61 -22.32 -11.68 59.78
CA VAL A 61 -22.32 -10.58 60.78
C VAL A 61 -22.60 -9.22 60.11
N GLN A 62 -23.60 -8.51 60.67
CA GLN A 62 -24.05 -7.15 60.37
C GLN A 62 -23.10 -6.08 60.94
N SER A 63 -23.08 -4.88 60.35
CA SER A 63 -23.09 -3.62 61.14
C SER A 63 -23.53 -2.38 60.32
N SER A 64 -24.69 -1.86 60.73
CA SER A 64 -25.31 -0.51 60.70
C SER A 64 -24.52 0.69 60.15
N ALA A 65 -25.10 1.50 59.24
CA ALA A 65 -25.84 2.78 59.45
C ALA A 65 -24.96 3.94 60.01
N ALA A 66 -25.02 5.21 59.60
CA ALA A 66 -26.13 6.11 59.27
C ALA A 66 -25.51 7.48 58.80
N THR A 67 -26.02 8.30 57.86
CA THR A 67 -27.05 9.36 57.97
C THR A 67 -26.56 10.61 57.22
N ILE A 68 -27.42 11.23 56.39
CA ILE A 68 -27.31 12.60 55.82
C ILE A 68 -28.17 13.53 56.71
N PRO A 69 -27.86 14.84 56.88
CA PRO A 69 -28.71 15.86 56.19
C PRO A 69 -28.07 17.24 55.85
N LEU A 70 -28.42 17.76 54.66
CA LEU A 70 -28.82 19.12 54.19
C LEU A 70 -28.17 20.45 54.73
N GLU A 71 -27.73 21.28 53.75
CA GLU A 71 -27.52 22.76 53.52
C GLU A 71 -28.08 23.84 54.52
N PRO A 72 -27.75 25.18 54.46
CA PRO A 72 -27.37 26.04 53.30
C PRO A 72 -26.39 27.27 53.52
N GLU A 73 -26.21 28.08 52.45
CA GLU A 73 -25.88 29.54 52.34
C GLU A 73 -24.46 30.10 52.00
N GLN A 74 -24.32 30.49 50.72
CA GLN A 74 -23.96 31.79 50.11
C GLN A 74 -22.57 32.52 50.24
N THR A 75 -22.07 32.88 49.03
CA THR A 75 -21.39 34.13 48.55
C THR A 75 -19.87 34.36 48.73
N VAL A 76 -19.09 34.34 47.62
CA VAL A 76 -18.55 35.49 46.82
C VAL A 76 -17.30 35.08 45.98
N SER A 77 -17.43 35.28 44.66
CA SER A 77 -16.48 35.54 43.55
C SER A 77 -14.95 35.45 43.70
N ARG A 78 -14.28 34.76 42.76
CA ARG A 78 -13.24 35.36 41.88
C ARG A 78 -12.90 34.51 40.65
N ASP A 79 -12.65 35.21 39.56
CA ASP A 79 -12.43 34.76 38.18
C ASP A 79 -11.44 33.60 37.99
N GLN A 80 -11.84 32.62 37.16
CA GLN A 80 -10.93 31.90 36.26
C GLN A 80 -11.73 31.40 35.04
N GLN A 81 -11.40 31.96 33.87
CA GLN A 81 -11.84 31.48 32.57
C GLN A 81 -11.57 29.99 32.46
N THR A 82 -12.66 29.20 32.41
CA THR A 82 -12.61 27.81 31.99
C THR A 82 -12.90 27.80 30.48
N PRO A 83 -12.10 27.12 29.65
CA PRO A 83 -12.44 26.96 28.24
C PRO A 83 -13.79 26.25 28.16
N ALA A 84 -14.64 26.70 27.24
CA ALA A 84 -15.88 26.01 26.94
C ALA A 84 -15.58 24.56 26.56
N GLN A 85 -15.73 23.65 27.53
CA GLN A 85 -15.94 22.24 27.25
C GLN A 85 -17.29 22.18 26.54
N THR A 86 -17.21 22.20 25.22
CA THR A 86 -18.31 21.71 24.39
C THR A 86 -18.31 20.21 24.62
N THR A 87 -19.03 19.76 25.66
CA THR A 87 -19.39 18.35 25.79
C THR A 87 -20.31 18.04 24.62
N ALA A 88 -19.72 17.57 23.52
CA ALA A 88 -20.45 16.88 22.47
C ALA A 88 -21.21 15.75 23.17
N THR A 89 -22.53 15.91 23.25
CA THR A 89 -23.42 14.91 23.80
C THR A 89 -23.55 13.86 22.70
N THR A 90 -22.68 12.85 22.74
CA THR A 90 -22.66 11.78 21.74
C THR A 90 -23.99 11.04 21.80
N ASN A 91 -24.82 11.23 20.78
CA ASN A 91 -26.03 10.45 20.62
C ASN A 91 -25.61 9.11 20.01
N LEU A 92 -25.41 8.09 20.85
CA LEU A 92 -24.98 6.73 20.46
C LEU A 92 -25.94 6.02 19.47
N ASN A 93 -27.05 6.66 19.12
CA ASN A 93 -28.04 6.21 18.13
C ASN A 93 -27.78 6.73 16.71
N ASP A 94 -26.84 7.67 16.52
CA ASP A 94 -26.56 8.21 15.18
C ASP A 94 -25.73 7.20 14.37
N ASP A 95 -26.22 6.91 13.17
CA ASP A 95 -25.55 6.04 12.21
C ASP A 95 -24.21 6.66 11.78
N ILE A 96 -23.12 5.92 11.96
CA ILE A 96 -21.76 6.38 11.65
C ILE A 96 -21.64 6.92 10.23
N ILE A 97 -22.36 6.32 9.28
CA ILE A 97 -22.36 6.74 7.86
C ILE A 97 -23.06 8.08 7.68
N THR A 98 -24.11 8.35 8.45
CA THR A 98 -24.81 9.63 8.42
C THR A 98 -23.92 10.76 8.94
N LEU A 99 -23.18 10.51 10.02
CA LEU A 99 -22.22 11.48 10.57
C LEU A 99 -21.03 11.69 9.62
N LEU A 100 -20.47 10.60 9.09
CA LEU A 100 -19.37 10.64 8.14
C LEU A 100 -19.73 11.46 6.89
N ASN A 101 -20.87 11.19 6.25
CA ASN A 101 -21.32 11.95 5.08
C ASN A 101 -21.58 13.43 5.40
N ARG A 102 -22.06 13.73 6.61
CA ARG A 102 -22.23 15.13 7.06
C ARG A 102 -20.87 15.84 7.16
N TYR A 103 -19.87 15.19 7.74
CA TYR A 103 -18.54 15.79 7.91
C TYR A 103 -17.79 15.92 6.59
N LEU A 104 -17.92 14.96 5.68
CA LEU A 104 -17.42 15.06 4.31
C LEU A 104 -18.08 16.23 3.56
N ALA A 105 -19.39 16.41 3.69
CA ALA A 105 -20.08 17.55 3.10
C ALA A 105 -19.66 18.89 3.72
N GLU A 106 -19.41 18.95 5.02
CA GLU A 106 -18.89 20.16 5.67
C GLU A 106 -17.47 20.51 5.21
N ALA A 107 -16.60 19.50 5.10
CA ALA A 107 -15.25 19.60 4.54
C ALA A 107 -15.28 20.21 3.14
N SER A 108 -16.05 19.62 2.23
CA SER A 108 -16.17 20.08 0.84
C SER A 108 -16.70 21.52 0.72
N ASN A 109 -17.57 21.95 1.65
CA ASN A 109 -18.13 23.30 1.65
C ASN A 109 -17.15 24.36 2.15
N ARG A 110 -16.16 23.98 2.97
CA ARG A 110 -15.17 24.90 3.56
C ARG A 110 -13.89 24.97 2.74
N GLY A 111 -13.59 23.97 1.92
CA GLY A 111 -12.36 23.88 1.13
C GLY A 111 -11.13 23.43 1.93
N ASP A 112 -11.31 23.05 3.20
CA ASP A 112 -10.29 22.57 4.13
C ASP A 112 -10.66 21.17 4.64
N ASP A 113 -10.56 20.18 3.75
CA ASP A 113 -11.16 18.87 3.99
C ASP A 113 -10.61 18.19 5.26
N TYR A 114 -9.30 18.23 5.47
CA TYR A 114 -8.66 17.50 6.56
C TYR A 114 -8.88 18.13 7.94
N GLU A 115 -8.94 19.46 8.05
CA GLU A 115 -9.09 20.12 9.36
C GLU A 115 -10.49 19.94 9.94
N VAL A 116 -11.51 19.95 9.08
CA VAL A 116 -12.90 19.67 9.50
C VAL A 116 -13.02 18.22 9.94
N LEU A 117 -12.50 17.31 9.14
CA LEU A 117 -12.57 15.88 9.39
C LEU A 117 -11.78 15.46 10.64
N GLU A 118 -10.65 16.12 10.95
CA GLU A 118 -9.86 15.84 12.15
C GLU A 118 -10.59 16.27 13.43
N ARG A 119 -11.34 17.38 13.40
CA ARG A 119 -12.13 17.87 14.55
C ARG A 119 -13.22 16.89 15.01
N HIS A 120 -13.70 16.03 14.10
CA HIS A 120 -14.75 15.05 14.40
C HIS A 120 -14.23 13.61 14.56
N ARG A 121 -12.92 13.41 14.47
CA ARG A 121 -12.30 12.08 14.48
C ARG A 121 -12.58 11.33 15.79
N ASP A 122 -12.44 11.98 16.93
CA ASP A 122 -12.61 11.35 18.25
C ASP A 122 -14.06 10.86 18.47
N GLU A 123 -15.03 11.61 17.95
CA GLU A 123 -16.44 11.22 18.00
C GLU A 123 -16.69 9.94 17.19
N LEU A 124 -16.22 9.90 15.94
CA LEU A 124 -16.36 8.72 15.08
C LEU A 124 -15.58 7.51 15.63
N GLN A 125 -14.40 7.74 16.19
CA GLN A 125 -13.62 6.70 16.86
C GLN A 125 -14.38 6.09 18.03
N SER A 126 -15.02 6.92 18.87
CA SER A 126 -15.80 6.42 20.00
C SER A 126 -16.95 5.52 19.54
N LEU A 127 -17.61 5.87 18.43
CA LEU A 127 -18.67 5.05 17.84
C LEU A 127 -18.15 3.73 17.27
N LEU A 128 -16.93 3.73 16.71
CA LEU A 128 -16.29 2.53 16.18
C LEU A 128 -15.79 1.58 17.26
N MET A 129 -15.22 2.11 18.34
CA MET A 129 -14.58 1.30 19.38
C MET A 129 -15.58 0.41 20.15
N TYR A 130 -16.85 0.81 20.18
CA TYR A 130 -17.88 0.16 21.01
C TYR A 130 -19.05 -0.43 20.21
N SER A 131 -19.03 -0.41 18.87
CA SER A 131 -20.14 -0.90 18.04
C SER A 131 -19.67 -1.68 16.82
N GLU A 132 -19.80 -3.02 16.89
CA GLU A 132 -19.57 -3.94 15.75
C GLU A 132 -20.47 -3.61 14.54
N LEU A 133 -21.66 -3.06 14.77
CA LEU A 133 -22.56 -2.63 13.69
C LEU A 133 -22.02 -1.40 12.95
N ASN A 134 -21.55 -0.39 13.68
CA ASN A 134 -20.94 0.80 13.06
C ASN A 134 -19.63 0.44 12.38
N GLN A 135 -18.91 -0.50 12.95
CA GLN A 135 -17.79 -1.12 12.31
C GLN A 135 -18.19 -1.68 10.93
N GLN A 136 -19.11 -2.64 10.89
CA GLN A 136 -19.55 -3.25 9.63
C GLN A 136 -20.04 -2.24 8.60
N ARG A 137 -20.82 -1.26 9.02
CA ARG A 137 -21.30 -0.21 8.11
C ARG A 137 -20.18 0.63 7.53
N LEU A 138 -19.15 0.97 8.31
CA LEU A 138 -17.99 1.70 7.81
C LEU A 138 -17.19 0.87 6.82
N ALA A 139 -17.02 -0.44 7.08
CA ALA A 139 -16.39 -1.36 6.14
C ALA A 139 -17.16 -1.42 4.81
N ASP A 140 -18.46 -1.65 4.86
CA ASP A 140 -19.31 -1.69 3.66
C ASP A 140 -19.27 -0.37 2.89
N TYR A 141 -19.39 0.77 3.59
CA TYR A 141 -19.29 2.09 2.99
C TYR A 141 -17.93 2.31 2.32
N MET A 142 -16.83 2.02 3.01
CA MET A 142 -15.48 2.18 2.48
C MET A 142 -15.30 1.39 1.18
N LEU A 143 -15.83 0.16 1.13
CA LEU A 143 -15.68 -0.74 -0.02
C LEU A 143 -16.52 -0.33 -1.24
N ASP A 144 -17.46 0.59 -1.10
CA ASP A 144 -18.21 1.16 -2.23
C ASP A 144 -17.44 2.27 -2.98
N PHE A 145 -16.29 2.73 -2.46
CA PHE A 145 -15.51 3.82 -3.07
C PHE A 145 -14.11 3.41 -3.54
N SER A 146 -13.58 4.13 -4.52
CA SER A 146 -12.22 3.90 -5.02
C SER A 146 -11.16 4.20 -3.94
N SER A 147 -10.03 3.50 -3.99
CA SER A 147 -8.89 3.69 -3.07
C SER A 147 -8.33 5.12 -3.07
N HIS A 148 -8.60 5.91 -4.13
CA HIS A 148 -8.16 7.30 -4.28
C HIS A 148 -9.21 8.33 -3.81
N SER A 149 -10.40 7.89 -3.41
CA SER A 149 -11.47 8.76 -2.93
C SER A 149 -11.19 9.30 -1.52
N ILE A 150 -11.77 10.45 -1.19
CA ILE A 150 -11.66 11.02 0.17
C ILE A 150 -12.38 10.12 1.16
N GLU A 151 -13.51 9.55 0.76
CA GLU A 151 -14.34 8.61 1.51
C GLU A 151 -13.54 7.38 1.96
N PHE A 152 -12.88 6.71 1.02
CA PHE A 152 -12.04 5.55 1.32
C PHE A 152 -10.89 5.92 2.26
N ASN A 153 -10.15 6.99 1.92
CA ASN A 153 -8.95 7.36 2.68
C ASN A 153 -9.30 7.83 4.10
N TYR A 154 -10.40 8.54 4.28
CA TYR A 154 -10.84 8.97 5.59
C TYR A 154 -11.41 7.81 6.40
N ALA A 155 -12.22 6.92 5.82
CA ALA A 155 -12.65 5.70 6.50
C ALA A 155 -11.46 4.85 6.96
N LEU A 156 -10.45 4.66 6.10
CA LEU A 156 -9.20 3.99 6.45
C LEU A 156 -8.44 4.71 7.57
N SER A 157 -8.42 6.05 7.59
CA SER A 157 -7.79 6.82 8.65
C SER A 157 -8.46 6.66 10.02
N LEU A 158 -9.79 6.47 10.03
CA LEU A 158 -10.56 6.15 11.23
C LEU A 158 -10.21 4.75 11.73
N ILE A 159 -10.18 3.76 10.84
CA ILE A 159 -9.76 2.39 11.17
C ILE A 159 -8.33 2.38 11.75
N LYS A 160 -7.39 3.09 11.11
CA LYS A 160 -6.00 3.20 11.56
C LYS A 160 -5.82 3.83 12.93
N SER A 161 -6.84 4.54 13.40
CA SER A 161 -6.80 5.26 14.67
C SER A 161 -7.35 4.47 15.85
N LEU A 162 -7.89 3.29 15.58
CA LEU A 162 -8.33 2.36 16.62
C LEU A 162 -7.13 1.74 17.36
N PRO A 163 -7.36 1.18 18.56
CA PRO A 163 -6.34 0.43 19.28
C PRO A 163 -5.70 -0.66 18.42
N GLU A 164 -4.39 -0.88 18.56
CA GLU A 164 -3.59 -1.73 17.67
C GLU A 164 -4.21 -3.10 17.38
N GLN A 165 -4.69 -3.79 18.42
CA GLN A 165 -5.29 -5.12 18.28
C GLN A 165 -6.58 -5.08 17.45
N GLN A 166 -7.43 -4.07 17.66
CA GLN A 166 -8.66 -3.91 16.89
C GLN A 166 -8.33 -3.52 15.45
N LYS A 167 -7.45 -2.52 15.25
CA LYS A 167 -6.96 -2.09 13.94
C LYS A 167 -6.44 -3.28 13.11
N GLN A 168 -5.60 -4.12 13.71
CA GLN A 168 -5.02 -5.29 13.06
C GLN A 168 -6.07 -6.32 12.64
N ALA A 169 -7.00 -6.68 13.54
CA ALA A 169 -8.08 -7.59 13.23
C ALA A 169 -8.94 -7.06 12.07
N TRP A 170 -9.30 -5.78 12.15
CA TRP A 170 -10.18 -5.14 11.19
C TRP A 170 -9.60 -4.99 9.80
N ILE A 171 -8.38 -4.46 9.70
CA ILE A 171 -7.71 -4.36 8.39
C ILE A 171 -7.44 -5.76 7.83
N GLY A 172 -7.11 -6.74 8.68
CA GLY A 172 -6.92 -8.14 8.26
C GLY A 172 -8.18 -8.74 7.62
N GLU A 173 -9.34 -8.55 8.23
CA GLU A 173 -10.62 -9.03 7.68
C GLU A 173 -11.00 -8.33 6.37
N LEU A 174 -10.78 -7.02 6.28
CA LEU A 174 -10.98 -6.26 5.05
C LEU A 174 -10.07 -6.76 3.93
N ILE A 175 -8.78 -6.95 4.21
CA ILE A 175 -7.80 -7.51 3.27
C ILE A 175 -8.26 -8.89 2.81
N TYR A 176 -8.67 -9.77 3.72
CA TYR A 176 -9.16 -11.10 3.39
C TYR A 176 -10.36 -11.02 2.43
N TYR A 177 -11.34 -10.16 2.73
CA TYR A 177 -12.52 -9.98 1.88
C TYR A 177 -12.15 -9.49 0.47
N VAL A 178 -11.37 -8.42 0.34
CA VAL A 178 -11.04 -7.85 -0.97
C VAL A 178 -10.04 -8.71 -1.75
N SER A 179 -9.22 -9.53 -1.08
CA SER A 179 -8.29 -10.46 -1.74
C SER A 179 -9.01 -11.54 -2.56
N GLY A 180 -10.27 -11.86 -2.21
CA GLY A 180 -11.10 -12.80 -2.96
C GLY A 180 -11.72 -12.19 -4.23
N GLN A 181 -11.59 -10.89 -4.44
CA GLN A 181 -12.12 -10.17 -5.59
C GLN A 181 -11.04 -9.98 -6.65
N THR A 182 -11.40 -10.11 -7.93
CA THR A 182 -10.44 -10.11 -9.05
C THR A 182 -10.60 -8.94 -10.02
N ASP A 183 -11.56 -8.04 -9.77
CA ASP A 183 -11.71 -6.84 -10.57
C ASP A 183 -10.73 -5.74 -10.13
N ALA A 184 -10.43 -4.83 -11.06
CA ALA A 184 -9.45 -3.77 -10.88
C ALA A 184 -9.81 -2.81 -9.73
N PHE A 185 -11.09 -2.65 -9.43
CA PHE A 185 -11.55 -1.74 -8.38
C PHE A 185 -11.19 -2.29 -7.00
N HIS A 186 -11.55 -3.54 -6.70
CA HIS A 186 -11.21 -4.17 -5.43
C HIS A 186 -9.71 -4.46 -5.27
N GLN A 187 -8.98 -4.74 -6.36
CA GLN A 187 -7.51 -4.88 -6.31
C GLN A 187 -6.83 -3.59 -5.86
N SER A 188 -7.31 -2.44 -6.34
CA SER A 188 -6.77 -1.15 -5.90
C SER A 188 -7.01 -0.91 -4.41
N GLN A 189 -8.19 -1.29 -3.90
CA GLN A 189 -8.51 -1.26 -2.48
C GLN A 189 -7.61 -2.23 -1.68
N PHE A 190 -7.43 -3.45 -2.16
CA PHE A 190 -6.54 -4.46 -1.57
C PHE A 190 -5.11 -3.91 -1.41
N LEU A 191 -4.53 -3.35 -2.48
CA LEU A 191 -3.18 -2.79 -2.43
C LEU A 191 -3.08 -1.60 -1.48
N ALA A 192 -4.12 -0.78 -1.36
CA ALA A 192 -4.17 0.33 -0.40
C ALA A 192 -4.23 -0.18 1.06
N LEU A 193 -5.02 -1.23 1.33
CA LEU A 193 -5.12 -1.86 2.66
C LEU A 193 -3.83 -2.57 3.08
N VAL A 194 -3.19 -3.31 2.16
CA VAL A 194 -1.88 -3.95 2.40
C VAL A 194 -0.77 -2.91 2.61
N SER A 195 -0.84 -1.78 1.91
CA SER A 195 0.07 -0.66 2.14
C SER A 195 -0.09 -0.08 3.55
N ALA A 196 -1.35 0.02 4.02
CA ALA A 196 -1.70 0.51 5.34
C ALA A 196 -1.29 -0.40 6.49
N GLN A 197 -1.09 -1.70 6.24
CA GLN A 197 -0.80 -2.70 7.27
C GLN A 197 0.34 -3.65 6.87
N PRO A 198 1.60 -3.22 7.00
CA PRO A 198 2.76 -3.98 6.54
C PRO A 198 2.85 -5.40 7.11
N ASP A 199 2.42 -5.61 8.36
CA ASP A 199 2.49 -6.91 9.03
C ASP A 199 1.66 -8.00 8.32
N GLN A 200 0.58 -7.60 7.64
CA GLN A 200 -0.31 -8.53 6.92
C GLN A 200 0.35 -9.11 5.66
N ARG A 201 1.46 -8.53 5.16
CA ARG A 201 2.19 -9.09 3.99
C ARG A 201 2.79 -10.48 4.25
N ASN A 202 2.95 -10.84 5.53
CA ASN A 202 3.43 -12.15 5.93
C ASN A 202 2.32 -13.20 6.00
N ASP A 203 1.05 -12.77 6.09
CA ASP A 203 -0.09 -13.68 6.03
C ASP A 203 -0.11 -14.45 4.69
N PRO A 204 -0.28 -15.79 4.69
CA PRO A 204 -0.25 -16.58 3.46
C PRO A 204 -1.29 -16.17 2.42
N ASN A 205 -2.51 -15.79 2.83
CA ASN A 205 -3.56 -15.42 1.89
C ASN A 205 -3.26 -14.08 1.23
N THR A 206 -2.85 -13.10 2.05
CA THR A 206 -2.41 -11.78 1.57
C THR A 206 -1.22 -11.90 0.62
N PHE A 207 -0.22 -12.71 0.99
CA PHE A 207 0.95 -12.95 0.16
C PHE A 207 0.58 -13.60 -1.18
N ASN A 208 -0.26 -14.64 -1.17
CA ASN A 208 -0.69 -15.31 -2.39
C ASN A 208 -1.48 -14.36 -3.30
N ALA A 209 -2.37 -13.54 -2.75
CA ALA A 209 -3.11 -12.55 -3.53
C ALA A 209 -2.18 -11.49 -4.16
N LEU A 210 -1.14 -11.05 -3.44
CA LEU A 210 -0.11 -10.17 -4.01
C LEU A 210 0.65 -10.84 -5.16
N VAL A 211 0.99 -12.13 -5.01
CA VAL A 211 1.63 -12.92 -6.08
C VAL A 211 0.72 -13.02 -7.30
N ASP A 212 -0.57 -13.30 -7.10
CA ASP A 212 -1.54 -13.39 -8.18
C ASP A 212 -1.66 -12.09 -8.96
N ILE A 213 -1.77 -10.95 -8.27
CA ILE A 213 -1.78 -9.62 -8.91
C ILE A 213 -0.48 -9.37 -9.68
N ALA A 214 0.68 -9.64 -9.06
CA ALA A 214 1.98 -9.35 -9.64
C ALA A 214 2.32 -10.20 -10.87
N ALA A 215 1.96 -11.49 -10.85
CA ALA A 215 2.43 -12.45 -11.84
C ALA A 215 1.35 -12.93 -12.82
N TYR A 216 0.11 -13.13 -12.36
CA TYR A 216 -0.86 -13.95 -13.09
C TYR A 216 -2.10 -13.18 -13.58
N GLN A 217 -2.52 -12.13 -12.88
CA GLN A 217 -3.76 -11.44 -13.20
C GLN A 217 -3.58 -10.46 -14.37
N ALA A 218 -4.64 -10.32 -15.17
CA ALA A 218 -4.73 -9.42 -16.31
C ALA A 218 -5.09 -7.99 -15.85
N VAL A 219 -4.17 -7.36 -15.13
CA VAL A 219 -4.34 -6.03 -14.52
C VAL A 219 -3.37 -5.02 -15.12
N THR A 220 -3.57 -3.74 -14.82
CA THR A 220 -2.68 -2.66 -15.26
C THR A 220 -1.26 -2.87 -14.76
N ALA A 221 -0.26 -2.41 -15.52
CA ALA A 221 1.14 -2.47 -15.11
C ALA A 221 1.36 -1.80 -13.74
N GLU A 222 0.68 -0.68 -13.48
CA GLU A 222 0.68 0.00 -12.18
C GLU A 222 0.33 -0.94 -11.02
N HIS A 223 -0.80 -1.67 -11.11
CA HIS A 223 -1.21 -2.61 -10.05
C HIS A 223 -0.20 -3.74 -9.89
N LYS A 224 0.35 -4.28 -10.99
CA LYS A 224 1.40 -5.31 -10.92
C LYS A 224 2.63 -4.78 -10.18
N ASN A 225 3.12 -3.62 -10.59
CA ASN A 225 4.33 -3.02 -10.04
C ASN A 225 4.16 -2.68 -8.55
N ARG A 226 3.00 -2.15 -8.17
CA ARG A 226 2.66 -1.88 -6.77
C ARG A 226 2.52 -3.16 -5.92
N ALA A 227 2.02 -4.25 -6.49
CA ALA A 227 2.01 -5.54 -5.80
C ALA A 227 3.43 -6.09 -5.59
N VAL A 228 4.30 -5.95 -6.60
CA VAL A 228 5.71 -6.37 -6.54
C VAL A 228 6.48 -5.69 -5.41
N ASP A 229 6.17 -4.42 -5.11
CA ASP A 229 6.79 -3.68 -3.99
C ASP A 229 6.61 -4.39 -2.63
N PHE A 230 5.52 -5.13 -2.47
CA PHE A 230 5.17 -5.83 -1.23
C PHE A 230 5.68 -7.27 -1.17
N LEU A 231 6.24 -7.80 -2.25
CA LEU A 231 6.68 -9.19 -2.33
C LEU A 231 8.14 -9.36 -1.90
N ASP A 232 8.43 -10.48 -1.24
CA ASP A 232 9.79 -10.90 -0.93
C ASP A 232 10.26 -11.97 -1.92
N PRO A 233 11.40 -11.79 -2.59
CA PRO A 233 11.86 -12.72 -3.62
C PRO A 233 12.13 -14.10 -3.01
N PHE A 234 12.62 -14.21 -1.78
CA PHE A 234 12.98 -15.52 -1.20
C PHE A 234 11.78 -16.45 -0.96
N ARG A 235 10.56 -15.91 -0.96
CA ARG A 235 9.31 -16.67 -0.77
C ARG A 235 8.70 -17.16 -2.08
N LEU A 236 9.23 -16.72 -3.23
CA LEU A 236 8.70 -17.07 -4.55
C LEU A 236 9.46 -18.24 -5.17
N ASP A 237 8.73 -19.11 -5.86
CA ASP A 237 9.31 -20.13 -6.70
C ASP A 237 9.98 -19.52 -7.96
N PRO A 238 10.90 -20.25 -8.62
CA PRO A 238 11.61 -19.73 -9.78
C PRO A 238 10.73 -19.32 -10.97
N ALA A 239 9.60 -20.00 -11.19
CA ALA A 239 8.72 -19.69 -12.32
C ALA A 239 8.00 -18.36 -12.10
N THR A 240 7.44 -18.16 -10.90
CA THR A 240 6.81 -16.88 -10.51
C THR A 240 7.80 -15.72 -10.57
N LYS A 241 9.04 -15.91 -10.08
CA LYS A 241 10.10 -14.89 -10.21
C LYS A 241 10.38 -14.51 -11.65
N SER A 242 10.48 -15.50 -12.54
CA SER A 242 10.74 -15.26 -13.96
C SER A 242 9.64 -14.41 -14.59
N GLN A 243 8.38 -14.66 -14.24
CA GLN A 243 7.25 -13.86 -14.72
C GLN A 243 7.29 -12.42 -14.21
N ILE A 244 7.59 -12.21 -12.92
CA ILE A 244 7.73 -10.87 -12.34
C ILE A 244 8.89 -10.12 -13.01
N VAL A 245 10.04 -10.76 -13.17
CA VAL A 245 11.22 -10.17 -13.84
C VAL A 245 10.87 -9.75 -15.26
N ALA A 246 10.21 -10.61 -16.05
CA ALA A 246 9.77 -10.29 -17.40
C ALA A 246 8.80 -9.09 -17.41
N SER A 247 7.79 -9.08 -16.54
CA SER A 247 6.83 -7.99 -16.43
C SER A 247 7.46 -6.65 -16.03
N LEU A 248 8.46 -6.68 -15.14
CA LEU A 248 9.23 -5.48 -14.76
C LEU A 248 10.10 -4.98 -15.91
N GLN A 249 10.72 -5.89 -16.66
CA GLN A 249 11.51 -5.54 -17.85
C GLN A 249 10.65 -4.90 -18.94
N ASP A 250 9.47 -5.47 -19.21
CA ASP A 250 8.51 -4.90 -20.15
C ASP A 250 8.04 -3.51 -19.71
N SER A 251 7.79 -3.33 -18.40
CA SER A 251 7.41 -2.02 -17.84
C SER A 251 8.55 -1.01 -17.95
N LEU A 252 9.80 -1.41 -17.67
CA LEU A 252 10.96 -0.53 -17.77
C LEU A 252 11.26 -0.10 -19.23
N ASN A 253 10.94 -0.96 -20.19
CA ASN A 253 11.11 -0.69 -21.63
C ASN A 253 9.93 0.06 -22.25
N SER A 254 8.85 0.28 -21.51
CA SER A 254 7.70 1.05 -21.98
C SER A 254 8.06 2.53 -22.13
N ARG A 255 7.52 3.15 -23.18
CA ARG A 255 7.68 4.60 -23.45
C ARG A 255 6.87 5.48 -22.50
N ASP A 256 5.88 4.90 -21.83
CA ASP A 256 4.96 5.62 -20.96
C ASP A 256 5.43 5.65 -19.50
N THR A 257 6.61 5.06 -19.21
CA THR A 257 7.16 4.98 -17.86
C THR A 257 7.85 6.30 -17.49
N ASP A 258 7.31 6.99 -16.49
CA ASP A 258 7.93 8.20 -15.91
C ASP A 258 9.28 7.88 -15.25
N ASP A 259 10.19 8.84 -15.24
CA ASP A 259 11.54 8.70 -14.69
C ASP A 259 11.51 8.30 -13.20
N ASN A 260 10.55 8.79 -12.43
CA ASN A 260 10.38 8.40 -11.01
C ASN A 260 10.00 6.92 -10.86
N ASP A 261 9.16 6.41 -11.76
CA ASP A 261 8.75 5.01 -11.76
C ASP A 261 9.89 4.10 -12.24
N ARG A 262 10.72 4.57 -13.19
CA ARG A 262 11.87 3.81 -13.72
C ARG A 262 12.82 3.37 -12.60
N ASP A 263 13.10 4.23 -11.63
CA ASP A 263 13.99 3.92 -10.51
C ASP A 263 13.46 2.79 -9.63
N GLN A 264 12.17 2.87 -9.28
CA GLN A 264 11.52 1.86 -8.46
C GLN A 264 11.42 0.53 -9.21
N LEU A 265 11.07 0.57 -10.49
CA LEU A 265 11.02 -0.61 -11.37
C LEU A 265 12.39 -1.26 -11.49
N PHE A 266 13.45 -0.49 -11.70
CA PHE A 266 14.80 -1.02 -11.78
C PHE A 266 15.26 -1.62 -10.44
N SER A 267 14.91 -0.97 -9.32
CA SER A 267 15.17 -1.51 -7.98
C SER A 267 14.49 -2.86 -7.76
N ASN A 268 13.23 -2.98 -8.14
CA ASN A 268 12.49 -4.23 -8.08
C ASN A 268 13.09 -5.26 -9.03
N LEU A 269 13.46 -4.87 -10.25
CA LEU A 269 14.08 -5.76 -11.22
C LEU A 269 15.36 -6.37 -10.65
N LEU A 270 16.26 -5.55 -10.09
CA LEU A 270 17.44 -6.05 -9.38
C LEU A 270 17.06 -6.97 -8.20
N LYS A 271 16.07 -6.61 -7.38
CA LYS A 271 15.63 -7.41 -6.23
C LYS A 271 15.19 -8.82 -6.62
N PHE A 272 14.46 -8.96 -7.74
CA PHE A 272 13.90 -10.25 -8.18
C PHE A 272 14.81 -11.03 -9.15
N SER A 273 15.77 -10.38 -9.80
CA SER A 273 16.72 -11.01 -10.71
C SER A 273 17.70 -11.96 -10.03
N GLY A 274 18.07 -13.03 -10.74
CA GLY A 274 19.14 -13.94 -10.37
C GLY A 274 20.54 -13.34 -10.57
N ALA A 275 21.59 -14.02 -10.12
CA ALA A 275 22.96 -13.51 -10.16
C ALA A 275 23.44 -13.14 -11.58
N ASN A 276 23.18 -13.99 -12.57
CA ASN A 276 23.59 -13.72 -13.97
C ASN A 276 22.80 -12.54 -14.56
N GLN A 277 21.48 -12.49 -14.33
CA GLN A 277 20.64 -11.38 -14.78
C GLN A 277 21.05 -10.06 -14.15
N LYS A 278 21.40 -10.04 -12.86
CA LYS A 278 21.91 -8.85 -12.19
C LYS A 278 23.21 -8.34 -12.82
N LEU A 279 24.09 -9.25 -13.24
CA LEU A 279 25.31 -8.87 -13.94
C LEU A 279 25.00 -8.26 -15.32
N GLU A 280 24.10 -8.88 -16.08
CA GLU A 280 23.63 -8.34 -17.37
C GLU A 280 22.99 -6.96 -17.20
N LEU A 281 22.16 -6.77 -16.16
CA LEU A 281 21.58 -5.47 -15.83
C LEU A 281 22.65 -4.44 -15.49
N ALA A 282 23.65 -4.80 -14.68
CA ALA A 282 24.75 -3.90 -14.36
C ALA A 282 25.50 -3.44 -15.62
N GLN A 283 25.82 -4.39 -16.52
CA GLN A 283 26.53 -4.10 -17.76
C GLN A 283 25.72 -3.20 -18.70
N ASN A 284 24.41 -3.45 -18.80
CA ASN A 284 23.54 -2.67 -19.68
C ASN A 284 23.27 -1.27 -19.14
N TYR A 285 23.15 -1.11 -17.81
CA TYR A 285 22.63 0.12 -17.20
C TYR A 285 23.65 1.00 -16.47
N LEU A 286 24.94 0.61 -16.38
CA LEU A 286 25.99 1.43 -15.76
C LEU A 286 26.54 2.53 -16.70
N ASN A 287 26.07 2.58 -17.95
CA ASN A 287 26.54 3.51 -18.98
C ASN A 287 26.11 4.97 -18.72
N ALA A 288 26.87 5.94 -19.23
CA ALA A 288 26.66 7.37 -18.99
C ALA A 288 25.32 7.96 -19.53
N ASN A 289 24.63 7.25 -20.42
CA ASN A 289 23.34 7.68 -20.98
C ASN A 289 22.15 7.28 -20.11
N GLU A 290 22.35 6.45 -19.09
CA GLU A 290 21.28 6.06 -18.17
C GLU A 290 21.10 7.08 -17.04
N ALA A 291 19.91 7.06 -16.45
CA ALA A 291 19.58 7.90 -15.31
C ALA A 291 20.59 7.71 -14.17
N LEU A 292 21.03 8.82 -13.58
CA LEU A 292 22.03 8.84 -12.51
C LEU A 292 21.66 7.90 -11.35
N SER A 293 20.39 7.91 -10.96
CA SER A 293 19.81 7.08 -9.91
C SER A 293 19.92 5.57 -10.18
N ILE A 294 19.68 5.14 -11.43
CA ILE A 294 19.85 3.74 -11.86
C ILE A 294 21.33 3.33 -11.74
N ARG A 295 22.24 4.16 -12.25
CA ARG A 295 23.68 3.92 -12.20
C ARG A 295 24.19 3.86 -10.75
N GLN A 296 23.74 4.76 -9.89
CA GLN A 296 24.04 4.75 -8.45
C GLN A 296 23.57 3.46 -7.77
N ARG A 297 22.38 2.97 -8.14
CA ARG A 297 21.83 1.73 -7.60
C ARG A 297 22.67 0.52 -7.98
N ILE A 298 23.21 0.49 -9.19
CA ILE A 298 24.15 -0.55 -9.64
C ILE A 298 25.41 -0.52 -8.78
N ILE A 299 26.07 0.63 -8.64
CA ILE A 299 27.30 0.75 -7.82
C ILE A 299 27.00 0.33 -6.37
N SER A 300 25.87 0.77 -5.81
CA SER A 300 25.45 0.37 -4.46
C SER A 300 25.24 -1.14 -4.33
N ALA A 301 24.65 -1.77 -5.35
CA ALA A 301 24.40 -3.20 -5.39
C ALA A 301 25.69 -4.03 -5.54
N ILE A 302 26.71 -3.48 -6.23
CA ILE A 302 28.07 -4.04 -6.30
C ILE A 302 28.73 -3.97 -4.91
N ASN A 303 28.68 -2.80 -4.28
CA ASN A 303 29.30 -2.58 -2.96
C ASN A 303 28.64 -3.44 -1.86
N ALA A 304 27.33 -3.68 -1.97
CA ALA A 304 26.60 -4.59 -1.11
C ALA A 304 26.88 -6.08 -1.41
N GLY A 305 27.64 -6.41 -2.46
CA GLY A 305 27.93 -7.79 -2.86
C GLY A 305 26.74 -8.53 -3.48
N THR A 306 25.69 -7.82 -3.87
CA THR A 306 24.48 -8.43 -4.47
C THR A 306 24.62 -8.68 -5.98
N ILE A 307 25.55 -7.96 -6.62
CA ILE A 307 25.98 -8.18 -8.00
C ILE A 307 27.36 -8.82 -7.95
N ASN A 308 27.51 -9.97 -8.61
CA ASN A 308 28.78 -10.67 -8.66
C ASN A 308 29.82 -9.85 -9.44
N ARG A 309 31.04 -9.85 -8.92
CA ARG A 309 32.20 -9.23 -9.58
C ARG A 309 32.54 -10.02 -10.84
N SER A 310 32.91 -9.31 -11.88
CA SER A 310 33.37 -9.88 -13.16
C SER A 310 34.36 -8.93 -13.82
N ALA A 311 35.13 -9.44 -14.79
CA ALA A 311 36.09 -8.62 -15.53
C ALA A 311 35.36 -7.53 -16.33
N GLU A 312 34.21 -7.86 -16.91
CA GLU A 312 33.38 -6.95 -17.70
C GLU A 312 32.83 -5.81 -16.84
N LEU A 313 32.41 -6.11 -15.61
CA LEU A 313 31.91 -5.11 -14.68
C LEU A 313 33.03 -4.20 -14.17
N LYS A 314 34.23 -4.77 -13.94
CA LYS A 314 35.43 -4.00 -13.61
C LYS A 314 35.76 -3.00 -14.71
N LEU A 315 35.72 -3.42 -15.98
CA LEU A 315 35.95 -2.55 -17.13
C LEU A 315 34.92 -1.42 -17.19
N SER A 316 33.64 -1.74 -16.99
CA SER A 316 32.56 -0.73 -16.97
C SER A 316 32.77 0.30 -15.85
N LEU A 317 33.19 -0.15 -14.66
CA LEU A 317 33.51 0.76 -13.55
C LEU A 317 34.77 1.58 -13.81
N LEU A 318 35.80 1.01 -14.46
CA LEU A 318 36.99 1.76 -14.86
C LEU A 318 36.63 2.89 -15.83
N GLU A 319 35.76 2.64 -16.80
CA GLU A 319 35.27 3.68 -17.71
C GLU A 319 34.61 4.85 -16.96
N VAL A 320 33.75 4.55 -15.97
CA VAL A 320 33.13 5.58 -15.11
C VAL A 320 34.15 6.30 -14.23
N ALA A 321 35.10 5.57 -13.65
CA ALA A 321 36.10 6.13 -12.74
C ALA A 321 37.14 7.02 -13.44
N LEU A 322 37.34 6.84 -14.74
CA LEU A 322 38.31 7.58 -15.55
C LEU A 322 37.70 8.74 -16.33
N ASP A 323 36.37 8.88 -16.30
CA ASP A 323 35.69 10.05 -16.85
C ASP A 323 35.54 11.12 -15.77
N ASP A 324 36.39 12.15 -15.84
CA ASP A 324 36.37 13.31 -14.93
C ASP A 324 35.06 14.12 -14.98
N SER A 325 34.25 13.93 -16.02
CA SER A 325 32.94 14.59 -16.14
C SER A 325 31.81 13.77 -15.54
N ASP A 326 32.06 12.51 -15.18
CA ASP A 326 31.04 11.64 -14.62
C ASP A 326 30.79 11.93 -13.14
N SER A 327 29.54 12.25 -12.81
CA SER A 327 29.12 12.48 -11.42
C SER A 327 29.32 11.28 -10.47
N LEU A 328 29.55 10.07 -11.00
CA LEU A 328 29.80 8.85 -10.23
C LEU A 328 31.27 8.43 -10.19
N GLN A 329 32.18 9.24 -10.71
CA GLN A 329 33.61 8.94 -10.79
C GLN A 329 34.18 8.42 -9.46
N GLU A 330 33.99 9.16 -8.37
CA GLU A 330 34.55 8.81 -7.05
C GLU A 330 33.89 7.55 -6.46
N ALA A 331 32.58 7.37 -6.66
CA ALA A 331 31.89 6.16 -6.22
C ALA A 331 32.37 4.91 -6.99
N ALA A 332 32.69 5.06 -8.27
CA ALA A 332 33.27 3.99 -9.08
C ALA A 332 34.71 3.67 -8.64
N LYS A 333 35.54 4.67 -8.37
CA LYS A 333 36.89 4.49 -7.78
C LYS A 333 36.82 3.74 -6.45
N GLU A 334 35.96 4.16 -5.53
CA GLU A 334 35.79 3.52 -4.22
C GLU A 334 35.38 2.05 -4.38
N SER A 335 34.44 1.76 -5.28
CA SER A 335 34.00 0.39 -5.58
C SER A 335 35.15 -0.47 -6.12
N LEU A 336 35.93 0.06 -7.07
CA LEU A 336 37.10 -0.60 -7.65
C LEU A 336 38.14 -0.93 -6.58
N PHE A 337 38.54 0.04 -5.76
CA PHE A 337 39.54 -0.17 -4.70
C PHE A 337 39.08 -1.16 -3.63
N SER A 338 37.79 -1.16 -3.30
CA SER A 338 37.25 -1.94 -2.17
C SER A 338 36.86 -3.37 -2.54
N HIS A 339 36.52 -3.60 -3.82
CA HIS A 339 35.85 -4.83 -4.23
C HIS A 339 36.48 -5.53 -5.43
N PHE A 340 37.42 -4.92 -6.13
CA PHE A 340 38.07 -5.54 -7.30
C PHE A 340 39.57 -5.70 -7.08
N ASP A 341 40.12 -6.79 -7.63
CA ASP A 341 41.57 -6.96 -7.70
C ASP A 341 42.10 -6.05 -8.81
N LEU A 342 42.89 -5.05 -8.44
CA LEU A 342 43.51 -4.11 -9.35
C LEU A 342 44.95 -4.53 -9.66
N SER A 343 45.34 -4.45 -10.92
CA SER A 343 46.76 -4.46 -11.32
C SER A 343 47.42 -3.14 -10.90
N ASN A 344 48.76 -3.13 -10.87
CA ASN A 344 49.51 -1.92 -10.55
C ASN A 344 49.18 -0.79 -11.53
N ASP A 345 49.10 -1.09 -12.83
CA ASP A 345 48.78 -0.09 -13.85
C ASP A 345 47.39 0.52 -13.63
N GLU A 346 46.38 -0.30 -13.32
CA GLU A 346 45.03 0.20 -13.00
C GLU A 346 45.01 1.00 -11.70
N TYR A 347 45.77 0.59 -10.68
CA TYR A 347 45.88 1.32 -9.42
C TYR A 347 46.54 2.69 -9.60
N GLU A 348 47.60 2.78 -10.41
CA GLU A 348 48.27 4.05 -10.73
C GLU A 348 47.34 4.97 -11.53
N LEU A 349 46.65 4.42 -12.53
CA LEU A 349 45.70 5.15 -13.38
C LEU A 349 44.53 5.76 -12.58
N LEU A 350 44.06 5.09 -11.53
CA LEU A 350 42.98 5.60 -10.68
C LEU A 350 43.44 6.66 -9.66
N ASN A 351 44.75 6.79 -9.43
CA ASN A 351 45.36 7.74 -8.48
C ASN A 351 46.03 8.94 -9.16
N SER A 352 46.17 8.92 -10.48
CA SER A 352 46.63 10.06 -11.29
C SER A 352 45.51 11.06 -11.51
#